data_AF-A0A7U9SRK3-F1
#
_entry.id   AF-A0A7U9SRK3-F1
#
_cell.length_a   1.000
_cell.length_b   1.000
_cell.length_c   1.000
_cell.angle_alpha   90.00
_cell.angle_beta   90.00
_cell.angle_gamma   90.00
#
_symmetry.space_group_name_H-M   'P 1'
#
loop_
_entity.id
_entity.type
_entity.pdbx_description
1 polymer ?
#
loop_
_entity_poly.entity_id
_entity_poly.type
_entity_poly.pdbx_seq_one_letter_code
_entity_poly.pdbx_strand_id
1 'polypeptide(L)'
;MYEITVLADGYAGIQEYMLSADRPYDLAKNYLPACRSLDAFYLSHGQEAYDPAMNEKYREYIDQQVKNGIFSERCGRHHRRLTFMLDDYYSGRLDLRQYFGQKKSKDYAAFLSSSSSFCCGVR
;
A
#
# COMPACT_ATOMS: atom_id res chain seq x y z
N MET A 1 -18.67 4.45 -10.86
CA MET A 1 -17.58 3.48 -10.60
C MET A 1 -16.30 4.27 -10.74
N TYR A 2 -15.51 4.45 -9.67
CA TYR A 2 -14.28 5.26 -9.74
C TYR A 2 -13.23 4.47 -10.53
N GLU A 3 -12.83 5.02 -11.67
CA GLU A 3 -11.79 4.49 -12.55
C GLU A 3 -10.43 4.96 -12.02
N ILE A 4 -9.45 4.07 -11.95
CA ILE A 4 -8.08 4.41 -11.51
C ILE A 4 -7.41 5.09 -12.71
N THR A 5 -6.84 6.27 -12.50
CA THR A 5 -6.36 7.13 -13.60
C THR A 5 -4.87 7.43 -13.50
N VAL A 6 -4.42 7.99 -12.37
CA VAL A 6 -3.04 8.44 -12.15
C VAL A 6 -2.07 7.27 -12.03
N LEU A 7 -2.52 6.18 -11.40
CA LEU A 7 -1.67 5.03 -11.07
C LEU A 7 -2.12 3.76 -11.78
N ALA A 8 -2.78 3.90 -12.94
CA ALA A 8 -3.40 2.78 -13.65
C ALA A 8 -2.38 1.75 -14.13
N ASP A 9 -1.25 2.19 -14.67
CA ASP A 9 -0.13 1.37 -15.14
C ASP A 9 0.58 0.67 -13.97
N GLY A 10 0.91 1.39 -12.91
CA GLY A 10 1.50 0.81 -11.70
C GLY A 10 0.61 -0.23 -11.05
N TYR A 11 -0.70 0.03 -11.00
CA TYR A 11 -1.67 -0.95 -10.51
C TYR A 11 -1.75 -2.17 -11.42
N ALA A 12 -1.85 -1.98 -12.74
CA ALA A 12 -1.88 -3.07 -13.71
C ALA A 12 -0.62 -3.95 -13.61
N GLY A 13 0.56 -3.35 -13.49
CA GLY A 13 1.82 -4.07 -13.34
C GLY A 13 1.89 -4.89 -12.04
N ILE A 14 1.40 -4.33 -10.93
CA ILE A 14 1.29 -5.07 -9.67
C ILE A 14 0.29 -6.24 -9.80
N GLN A 15 -0.87 -6.01 -10.45
CA GLN A 15 -1.85 -7.05 -10.70
C GLN A 15 -1.27 -8.19 -11.55
N GLU A 16 -0.63 -7.86 -12.67
CA GLU A 16 0.00 -8.82 -13.57
C GLU A 16 1.05 -9.67 -12.83
N TYR A 17 1.89 -9.04 -12.00
CA TYR A 17 2.85 -9.77 -11.18
C TYR A 17 2.13 -10.76 -10.24
N MET A 18 1.08 -10.34 -9.54
CA MET A 18 0.35 -11.22 -8.62
C MET A 18 -0.21 -12.45 -9.36
N LEU A 19 -0.71 -12.28 -10.58
CA LEU A 19 -1.20 -13.38 -11.41
C LEU A 19 -0.08 -14.31 -11.86
N SER A 20 1.07 -13.76 -12.28
CA SER A 20 2.23 -14.56 -12.69
C SER A 20 2.85 -15.39 -11.54
N ALA A 21 2.65 -14.96 -10.29
CA ALA A 21 3.21 -15.61 -9.10
C ALA A 21 2.32 -16.75 -8.57
N ASP A 22 1.35 -17.22 -9.37
CA ASP A 22 0.34 -18.24 -9.01
C ASP A 22 -0.36 -17.91 -7.68
N ARG A 23 -0.58 -16.60 -7.46
CA ARG A 23 -1.35 -16.12 -6.30
C ARG A 23 -2.82 -16.02 -6.69
N PRO A 24 -3.74 -16.23 -5.73
CA PRO A 24 -5.15 -16.16 -6.03
C PRO A 24 -5.50 -14.77 -6.57
N TYR A 25 -6.21 -14.70 -7.70
CA TYR A 25 -6.75 -13.48 -8.29
C TYR A 25 -7.49 -12.60 -7.25
N ASP A 26 -8.12 -13.24 -6.26
CA ASP A 26 -8.81 -12.55 -5.17
C ASP A 26 -7.90 -11.74 -4.25
N LEU A 27 -6.60 -12.02 -4.22
CA LEU A 27 -5.63 -11.23 -3.47
C LEU A 27 -5.46 -9.83 -4.07
N ALA A 28 -5.48 -9.70 -5.40
CA ALA A 28 -5.40 -8.41 -6.08
C ALA A 28 -6.65 -7.56 -5.82
N LYS A 29 -7.85 -8.19 -5.80
CA LYS A 29 -9.11 -7.49 -5.46
C LYS A 29 -9.09 -6.85 -4.08
N ASN A 30 -8.36 -7.44 -3.12
CA ASN A 30 -8.25 -6.87 -1.77
C ASN A 30 -7.51 -5.54 -1.73
N TYR A 31 -6.70 -5.21 -2.75
CA TYR A 31 -6.01 -3.93 -2.84
C TYR A 31 -6.80 -2.87 -3.60
N LEU A 32 -7.88 -3.24 -4.31
CA LEU A 32 -8.67 -2.29 -5.10
C LEU A 32 -9.17 -1.07 -4.28
N PRO A 33 -9.65 -1.22 -3.03
CA PRO A 33 -10.02 -0.06 -2.21
C PRO A 33 -8.82 0.86 -1.91
N ALA A 34 -7.65 0.28 -1.63
CA ALA A 34 -6.43 1.03 -1.40
C ALA A 34 -5.98 1.78 -2.65
N CYS A 35 -6.09 1.17 -3.82
CA CYS A 35 -5.74 1.79 -5.10
C CYS A 35 -6.63 2.98 -5.41
N ARG A 36 -7.95 2.83 -5.25
CA ARG A 36 -8.89 3.94 -5.43
C ARG A 36 -8.64 5.09 -4.46
N SER A 37 -8.33 4.77 -3.20
CA SER A 37 -8.05 5.79 -2.20
C SER A 37 -6.74 6.53 -2.48
N LEU A 38 -5.71 5.84 -2.96
CA LEU A 38 -4.44 6.44 -3.33
C LEU A 38 -4.58 7.32 -4.58
N ASP A 39 -5.27 6.83 -5.61
CA ASP A 39 -5.53 7.58 -6.84
C ASP A 39 -6.31 8.88 -6.56
N ALA A 40 -7.36 8.79 -5.74
CA ALA A 40 -8.11 9.97 -5.29
C ALA A 40 -7.26 10.95 -4.49
N PHE A 41 -6.28 10.46 -3.71
CA PHE A 41 -5.35 11.31 -2.98
C PHE A 41 -4.38 12.03 -3.92
N TYR A 42 -3.90 11.38 -4.96
CA TYR A 42 -3.07 12.03 -5.98
C TYR A 42 -3.84 13.14 -6.69
N LEU A 43 -5.06 12.83 -7.16
CA LEU A 43 -5.92 13.83 -7.81
C LEU A 43 -6.25 15.00 -6.89
N SER A 44 -6.53 14.76 -5.60
CA SER A 44 -6.83 15.85 -4.66
C SER A 44 -5.65 16.78 -4.41
N HIS A 45 -4.43 16.35 -4.73
CA HIS A 45 -3.20 17.14 -4.64
C HIS A 45 -2.72 17.66 -6.00
N GLY A 46 -3.52 17.49 -7.07
CA GLY A 46 -3.16 17.90 -8.42
C GLY A 46 -1.98 17.12 -9.01
N GLN A 47 -1.75 15.90 -8.53
CA GLN A 47 -0.72 15.01 -9.08
C GLN A 47 -1.31 14.09 -10.14
N GLU A 48 -0.75 14.17 -11.34
CA GLU A 48 -1.20 13.41 -12.52
C GLU A 48 -0.28 12.24 -12.86
N ALA A 49 0.84 12.09 -12.16
CA ALA A 49 1.78 11.00 -12.32
C ALA A 49 2.30 10.52 -10.97
N TYR A 50 2.88 9.32 -10.94
CA TYR A 50 3.50 8.78 -9.75
C TYR A 50 4.66 9.67 -9.26
N ASP A 51 4.66 9.97 -7.96
CA ASP A 51 5.68 10.75 -7.27
C ASP A 51 5.99 10.06 -5.93
N PRO A 52 7.23 9.59 -5.69
CA PRO A 52 7.62 8.97 -4.43
C PRO A 52 7.31 9.82 -3.20
N ALA A 53 7.47 11.15 -3.30
CA ALA A 53 7.19 12.05 -2.18
C ALA A 53 5.68 12.15 -1.90
N MET A 54 4.85 12.12 -2.95
CA MET A 54 3.40 12.06 -2.78
C MET A 54 2.95 10.72 -2.21
N ASN A 55 3.58 9.62 -2.64
CA ASN A 55 3.32 8.30 -2.10
C ASN A 55 3.68 8.19 -0.60
N GLU A 56 4.75 8.87 -0.18
CA GLU A 56 5.12 8.98 1.23
C GLU A 56 4.10 9.78 2.05
N LYS A 57 3.67 10.95 1.55
CA LYS A 57 2.59 11.73 2.19
C LYS A 57 1.30 10.94 2.34
N TYR A 58 0.99 10.07 1.38
CA TYR A 58 -0.15 9.19 1.49
C TYR A 58 0.00 8.18 2.63
N ARG A 59 1.20 7.62 2.86
CA ARG A 59 1.45 6.74 4.01
C ARG A 59 1.20 7.45 5.33
N GLU A 60 1.71 8.68 5.47
CA GLU A 60 1.46 9.52 6.65
C GLU A 60 -0.03 9.78 6.86
N TYR A 61 -0.75 10.10 5.78
CA TYR A 61 -2.21 10.26 5.80
C TYR A 61 -2.90 9.00 6.33
N ILE A 62 -2.52 7.82 5.84
CA ILE A 62 -3.09 6.53 6.29
C ILE A 62 -2.77 6.27 7.77
N ASP A 63 -1.55 6.53 8.21
CA ASP A 63 -1.16 6.38 9.61
C ASP A 63 -2.01 7.29 10.51
N GLN A 64 -2.29 8.51 10.07
CA GLN A 64 -3.19 9.41 10.78
C GLN A 64 -4.64 8.92 10.78
N GLN A 65 -5.15 8.36 9.66
CA GLN A 65 -6.49 7.77 9.60
C GLN A 65 -6.64 6.58 10.55
N VAL A 66 -5.61 5.74 10.66
CA VAL A 66 -5.59 4.62 11.61
C VAL A 66 -5.55 5.12 13.05
N LYS A 67 -4.68 6.09 13.36
CA LYS A 67 -4.56 6.70 14.68
C LYS A 67 -5.88 7.34 15.14
N ASN A 68 -6.62 7.94 14.21
CA ASN A 68 -7.92 8.55 14.48
C ASN A 68 -9.07 7.53 14.55
N GLY A 69 -8.81 6.24 14.35
CA GLY A 69 -9.82 5.19 14.36
C GLY A 69 -10.73 5.15 13.13
N ILE A 70 -10.44 5.94 12.09
CA ILE A 70 -11.19 5.93 10.83
C ILE A 70 -10.92 4.63 10.07
N PHE A 71 -9.65 4.21 10.02
CA PHE A 71 -9.25 2.93 9.44
C PHE A 71 -8.83 1.95 10.53
N SER A 72 -9.19 0.67 10.33
CA SER A 72 -8.60 -0.40 11.14
C SER A 72 -7.12 -0.59 10.79
N GLU A 73 -6.34 -1.11 11.74
CA GLU A 73 -4.93 -1.44 11.52
C GLU A 73 -4.76 -2.42 10.34
N ARG A 74 -5.68 -3.37 10.19
CA ARG A 74 -5.69 -4.29 9.05
C ARG A 74 -5.84 -3.53 7.72
N CYS A 75 -6.76 -2.57 7.66
CA CYS A 75 -6.95 -1.72 6.48
C CYS A 75 -5.68 -0.91 6.20
N GLY A 76 -5.15 -0.21 7.21
CA GLY A 76 -3.92 0.58 7.08
C GLY A 76 -2.74 -0.21 6.51
N ARG A 77 -2.54 -1.46 6.96
CA ARG A 77 -1.50 -2.34 6.41
C ARG A 77 -1.66 -2.64 4.92
N HIS A 78 -2.88 -2.80 4.42
CA HIS A 78 -3.12 -3.03 2.99
C HIS A 78 -2.75 -1.79 2.17
N HIS A 79 -3.12 -0.61 2.65
CA HIS A 79 -2.75 0.66 2.01
C HIS A 79 -1.24 0.87 2.01
N ARG A 80 -0.58 0.75 3.18
CA ARG A 80 0.87 0.87 3.29
C ARG A 80 1.57 -0.11 2.34
N ARG A 81 1.21 -1.39 2.37
CA ARG A 81 1.83 -2.39 1.51
C ARG A 81 1.70 -2.05 0.02
N LEU A 82 0.53 -1.59 -0.43
CA LEU A 82 0.35 -1.13 -1.81
C LEU A 82 1.34 -0.03 -2.19
N THR A 83 1.52 0.97 -1.32
CA THR A 83 2.43 2.09 -1.61
C THR A 83 3.87 1.62 -1.81
N PHE A 84 4.34 0.66 -1.01
CA PHE A 84 5.69 0.10 -1.18
C PHE A 84 5.83 -0.74 -2.45
N MET A 85 4.80 -1.51 -2.81
CA MET A 85 4.80 -2.22 -4.09
C MET A 85 4.89 -1.25 -5.28
N LEU A 86 4.28 -0.07 -5.18
CA LEU A 86 4.39 0.98 -6.20
C LEU A 86 5.79 1.62 -6.21
N ASP A 87 6.40 1.89 -5.06
CA ASP A 87 7.79 2.36 -4.98
C ASP A 87 8.76 1.40 -5.68
N ASP A 88 8.61 0.10 -5.44
CA ASP A 88 9.42 -0.94 -6.09
C ASP A 88 9.14 -1.03 -7.60
N TYR A 89 7.87 -0.91 -8.01
CA TYR A 89 7.47 -0.93 -9.41
C TYR A 89 8.13 0.21 -10.19
N TYR A 90 7.91 1.45 -9.75
CA TYR A 90 8.40 2.64 -10.45
C TYR A 90 9.92 2.83 -10.32
N SER A 91 10.56 2.23 -9.31
CA SER A 91 12.03 2.20 -9.22
C SER A 91 12.68 1.09 -10.06
N GLY A 92 11.87 0.23 -10.72
CA GLY A 92 12.35 -0.90 -11.52
C GLY A 92 12.93 -2.05 -10.69
N ARG A 93 12.64 -2.10 -9.39
CA ARG A 93 13.15 -3.08 -8.42
C ARG A 93 12.07 -4.04 -7.93
N LEU A 94 11.11 -4.37 -8.80
CA LEU A 94 9.92 -5.14 -8.44
C LEU A 94 10.25 -6.57 -7.97
N ASP A 95 10.55 -6.74 -6.68
CA ASP A 95 10.62 -8.04 -6.01
C ASP A 95 9.45 -8.18 -5.03
N LEU A 96 8.23 -8.39 -5.57
CA LEU A 96 7.05 -8.50 -4.68
C LEU A 96 7.07 -9.74 -3.78
N ARG A 97 8.04 -10.67 -3.94
CA ARG A 97 8.20 -11.80 -3.02
C ARG A 97 8.39 -11.33 -1.59
N GLN A 98 8.94 -10.14 -1.36
CA GLN A 98 9.13 -9.59 -0.01
C GLN A 98 7.81 -9.21 0.70
N TYR A 99 6.75 -8.90 -0.04
CA TYR A 99 5.45 -8.54 0.54
C TYR A 99 4.51 -9.73 0.77
N PHE A 100 4.76 -10.83 0.06
CA PHE A 100 3.91 -12.03 0.07
C PHE A 100 4.61 -13.30 0.59
N GLY A 101 5.93 -13.26 0.78
CA GLY A 101 6.71 -14.37 1.32
C GLY A 101 6.55 -14.47 2.84
N GLN A 102 6.21 -15.67 3.33
CA GLN A 102 6.12 -15.97 4.78
C GLN A 102 7.46 -15.94 5.52
N LYS A 103 8.56 -15.51 4.90
CA LYS A 103 9.84 -15.41 5.60
C LYS A 103 9.95 -14.00 6.17
N LYS A 104 9.74 -13.89 7.48
CA LYS A 104 10.01 -12.69 8.29
C LYS A 104 11.40 -12.13 7.95
N SER A 105 11.51 -11.26 6.95
CA SER A 105 12.70 -10.42 6.85
C SER A 105 12.66 -9.51 8.07
N LYS A 106 13.78 -9.36 8.76
CA LYS A 106 13.87 -8.49 9.93
C LYS A 106 13.46 -7.06 9.60
N ASP A 107 13.65 -6.66 8.33
CA ASP A 107 13.27 -5.35 7.82
C ASP A 107 11.75 -5.22 7.69
N TYR A 108 11.04 -6.25 7.23
CA TYR A 108 9.58 -6.27 7.21
C TYR A 108 8.96 -6.34 8.61
N ALA A 109 9.64 -6.99 9.56
CA ALA A 109 9.24 -6.97 10.96
C ALA A 109 9.46 -5.58 11.60
N ALA A 110 10.58 -4.91 11.34
CA ALA A 110 10.81 -3.53 11.77
C ALA A 110 9.78 -2.56 11.15
N PHE A 111 9.44 -2.80 9.87
CA PHE A 111 8.41 -2.06 9.15
C PHE A 111 7.02 -2.15 9.81
N LEU A 112 6.66 -3.31 10.37
CA LEU A 112 5.40 -3.50 11.12
C LEU A 112 5.52 -3.16 12.61
N SER A 113 6.70 -3.29 13.20
CA SER A 113 6.96 -3.03 14.62
C SER A 113 7.16 -1.56 14.95
N SER A 114 7.50 -0.71 13.97
CA SER A 114 7.58 0.75 14.20
C SER A 114 6.23 1.41 14.48
N SER A 115 5.11 0.71 14.25
CA SER A 115 3.75 1.17 14.60
C SER A 115 3.15 0.44 15.80
N SER A 116 3.84 -0.55 16.40
CA SER A 116 3.30 -1.34 17.51
C SER A 116 3.63 -0.80 18.91
N SER A 117 4.15 0.42 19.03
CA SER A 117 4.54 1.00 20.33
C SER A 117 3.40 1.65 21.13
N PHE A 118 2.14 1.63 20.69
CA PHE A 118 1.07 2.37 21.39
C PHE A 118 -0.23 1.59 21.57
N CYS A 119 -0.15 0.39 22.15
CA CYS A 119 -1.32 -0.31 22.72
C CYS A 119 -0.97 -1.05 24.02
N CYS A 120 -0.45 -0.35 25.03
CA CYS A 120 -0.49 -0.83 26.42
C CYS A 120 -0.94 0.33 27.32
N GLY A 121 -2.23 0.33 27.67
CA GLY A 121 -2.80 1.33 28.57
C GLY A 121 -4.31 1.43 28.47
N VAL A 122 -5.02 0.30 28.46
CA VAL A 122 -6.44 0.30 28.85
C VAL A 122 -6.45 0.25 30.37
N ARG A 123 -6.98 1.30 30.98
CA ARG A 123 -7.24 1.43 32.42
C ARG A 123 -8.27 0.41 32.89
#